data_AF-A0A918PDA9-F1
#
_entry.id   AF-A0A918PDA9-F1
#
_cell.length_a   1.000
_cell.length_b   1.000
_cell.length_c   1.000
_cell.angle_alpha   90.00
_cell.angle_beta   90.00
_cell.angle_gamma   90.00
#
_symmetry.space_group_name_H-M   'P 1'
#
loop_
_entity.id
_entity.type
_entity.pdbx_description
1 polymer ?
#
loop_
_entity_poly.entity_id
_entity_poly.type
_entity_poly.pdbx_seq_one_letter_code
_entity_poly.pdbx_strand_id
1 'polypeptide(L)'
;MTASGNATAGLRDRLWEAVLDGDAYTAADVLHAGLDDGHDRETLLLDVIGEVQAKVGVEWAADRITVAQEHAATAVNERVIATLTPRGPAGPGAGRTGRGRVTVACVDGEWHALPARLVAEVLQLRGWQVDYLGAQTPVPHLIAHLHRTDPYAVLLSSSVPTRLPAAHAAITACQAVGVPVMVGGRAFGPDGRYARAFGADRWAADARAAAAALETGFTAPDATAARQAVDDLPHLTDQEYTMVVQSRPQLVKQTLVDMEERFPALRRYTEAQRERTAEDLAHIVDFLATALYVDDAGLFTDFLTWTAGILEARRVPARSLLVGLDLLGGQLHDFPRATALLHAGTAAVTARPVRSAPDPEITTE
;
A
#
# COMPACT_ATOMS: atom_id res chain seq x y z
N MET A 1 25.33 15.67 10.69
CA MET A 1 24.33 14.84 11.39
C MET A 1 24.18 15.44 12.78
N THR A 2 23.01 15.98 13.13
CA THR A 2 22.77 16.70 14.39
C THR A 2 22.61 15.73 15.56
N ALA A 3 22.86 16.18 16.80
CA ALA A 3 22.72 15.34 18.01
C ALA A 3 21.32 14.71 18.15
N SER A 4 20.28 15.44 17.73
CA SER A 4 18.89 14.94 17.68
C SER A 4 18.70 13.79 16.68
N GLY A 5 19.35 13.83 15.51
CA GLY A 5 19.29 12.73 14.54
C GLY A 5 20.00 11.45 15.00
N ASN A 6 21.02 11.57 15.86
CA ASN A 6 21.71 10.42 16.43
C ASN A 6 20.87 9.73 17.53
N ALA A 7 20.12 10.51 18.32
CA ALA A 7 19.24 9.96 19.36
C ALA A 7 18.08 9.15 18.79
N THR A 8 17.43 9.65 17.73
CA THR A 8 16.36 8.92 17.02
C THR A 8 16.88 7.63 16.37
N ALA A 9 18.11 7.63 15.86
CA ALA A 9 18.72 6.41 15.30
C ALA A 9 18.87 5.31 16.37
N GLY A 10 19.37 5.65 17.57
CA GLY A 10 19.47 4.69 18.67
C GLY A 10 18.12 4.14 19.15
N LEU A 11 17.04 4.95 19.08
CA LEU A 11 15.69 4.47 19.35
C LEU A 11 15.20 3.49 18.27
N ARG A 12 15.47 3.77 16.99
CA ARG A 12 15.12 2.87 15.88
C ARG A 12 15.81 1.52 16.00
N ASP A 13 17.09 1.50 16.36
CA ASP A 13 17.85 0.25 16.49
C ASP A 13 17.31 -0.61 17.64
N ARG A 14 17.06 -0.02 18.81
CA ARG A 14 16.47 -0.74 19.95
C ARG A 14 15.04 -1.20 19.67
N LEU A 15 14.21 -0.37 19.02
CA LEU A 15 12.85 -0.76 18.65
C LEU A 15 12.89 -1.89 17.60
N TRP A 16 13.81 -1.83 16.63
CA TRP A 16 14.02 -2.87 15.63
C TRP A 16 14.31 -4.24 16.27
N GLU A 17 15.21 -4.29 17.24
CA GLU A 17 15.51 -5.53 18.00
C GLU A 17 14.24 -6.04 18.70
N ALA A 18 13.55 -5.18 19.44
CA ALA A 18 12.35 -5.57 20.19
C ALA A 18 11.21 -6.10 19.28
N VAL A 19 10.97 -5.46 18.13
CA VAL A 19 9.89 -5.91 17.22
C VAL A 19 10.24 -7.21 16.52
N LEU A 20 11.53 -7.47 16.23
CA LEU A 20 11.96 -8.75 15.66
C LEU A 20 11.82 -9.91 16.65
N ASP A 21 12.06 -9.65 17.92
CA ASP A 21 11.88 -10.63 19.00
C ASP A 21 10.41 -10.79 19.41
N GLY A 22 9.50 -9.99 18.84
CA GLY A 22 8.08 -10.00 19.19
C GLY A 22 7.80 -9.45 20.59
N ASP A 23 8.74 -8.72 21.19
CA ASP A 23 8.67 -8.22 22.56
C ASP A 23 8.00 -6.85 22.63
N ALA A 24 6.67 -6.88 22.80
CA ALA A 24 5.87 -5.67 22.94
C ALA A 24 6.13 -4.88 24.23
N TYR A 25 6.68 -5.50 25.28
CA TYR A 25 6.99 -4.79 26.52
C TYR A 25 8.27 -3.99 26.37
N THR A 26 9.33 -4.62 25.87
CA THR A 26 10.59 -3.92 25.57
C THR A 26 10.36 -2.83 24.53
N ALA A 27 9.57 -3.09 23.47
CA ALA A 27 9.22 -2.06 22.49
C ALA A 27 8.49 -0.86 23.12
N ALA A 28 7.58 -1.11 24.07
CA ALA A 28 6.92 -0.02 24.81
C ALA A 28 7.93 0.75 25.67
N ASP A 29 8.81 0.07 26.40
CA ASP A 29 9.81 0.71 27.26
C ASP A 29 10.78 1.59 26.45
N VAL A 30 11.20 1.14 25.25
CA VAL A 30 12.02 1.94 24.33
C VAL A 30 11.33 3.25 23.96
N LEU A 31 10.04 3.19 23.67
CA LEU A 31 9.27 4.38 23.27
C LEU A 31 8.99 5.32 24.46
N HIS A 32 8.73 4.79 25.66
CA HIS A 32 8.56 5.61 26.86
C HIS A 32 9.87 6.26 27.29
N ALA A 33 11.00 5.56 27.19
CA ALA A 33 12.32 6.17 27.38
C ALA A 33 12.56 7.32 26.39
N GLY A 34 12.12 7.17 25.14
CA GLY A 34 12.15 8.26 24.16
C GLY A 34 11.33 9.48 24.61
N LEU A 35 10.15 9.28 25.21
CA LEU A 35 9.36 10.37 25.79
C LEU A 35 10.07 11.03 26.99
N ASP A 36 10.66 10.24 27.87
CA ASP A 36 11.40 10.72 29.05
C ASP A 36 12.66 11.52 28.65
N ASP A 37 13.29 11.13 27.54
CA ASP A 37 14.41 11.84 26.91
C ASP A 37 13.98 13.09 26.12
N GLY A 38 12.68 13.40 26.08
CA GLY A 38 12.12 14.64 25.54
C GLY A 38 11.74 14.59 24.06
N HIS A 39 11.72 13.42 23.42
CA HIS A 39 11.15 13.28 22.08
C HIS A 39 9.64 13.49 22.11
N ASP A 40 9.10 14.25 21.16
CA ASP A 40 7.65 14.37 21.02
C ASP A 40 7.02 13.12 20.40
N ARG A 41 5.73 12.92 20.68
CA ARG A 41 4.97 11.76 20.21
C ARG A 41 4.90 11.66 18.69
N GLU A 42 4.82 12.79 17.99
CA GLU A 42 4.74 12.79 16.53
C GLU A 42 6.04 12.24 15.92
N THR A 43 7.20 12.62 16.47
CA THR A 43 8.50 12.04 16.10
C THR A 43 8.61 10.55 16.44
N LEU A 44 8.13 10.09 17.60
CA LEU A 44 8.15 8.65 17.91
C LEU A 44 7.25 7.83 16.96
N LEU A 45 6.08 8.35 16.60
CA LEU A 45 5.15 7.70 15.68
C LEU A 45 5.71 7.61 14.26
N LEU A 46 6.20 8.73 13.71
CA LEU A 46 6.58 8.81 12.31
C LEU A 46 8.04 8.45 12.08
N ASP A 47 8.93 9.06 12.87
CA ASP A 47 10.36 8.97 12.63
C ASP A 47 11.01 7.81 13.40
N VAL A 48 10.29 7.06 14.24
CA VAL A 48 10.79 5.83 14.89
C VAL A 48 9.97 4.63 14.46
N ILE A 49 8.68 4.56 14.82
CA ILE A 49 7.81 3.42 14.49
C ILE A 49 7.64 3.30 12.97
N GLY A 50 7.31 4.39 12.28
CA GLY A 50 7.16 4.40 10.82
C GLY A 50 8.42 3.95 10.08
N GLU A 51 9.59 4.41 10.51
CA GLU A 51 10.88 4.04 9.92
C GLU A 51 11.27 2.59 10.21
N VAL A 52 11.03 2.09 11.43
CA VAL A 52 11.23 0.67 11.77
C VAL A 52 10.28 -0.21 10.94
N GLN A 53 9.03 0.20 10.75
CA GLN A 53 8.10 -0.52 9.88
C GLN A 53 8.55 -0.52 8.40
N ALA A 54 9.09 0.60 7.91
CA ALA A 54 9.64 0.65 6.56
C ALA A 54 10.82 -0.34 6.42
N LYS A 55 11.69 -0.42 7.43
CA LYS A 55 12.77 -1.40 7.50
C LYS A 55 12.24 -2.83 7.50
N VAL A 56 11.21 -3.14 8.30
CA VAL A 56 10.53 -4.46 8.29
C VAL A 56 10.13 -4.87 6.86
N GLY A 57 9.52 -3.97 6.09
CA GLY A 57 9.15 -4.23 4.70
C GLY A 57 10.34 -4.50 3.77
N VAL A 58 11.45 -3.77 3.94
CA VAL A 58 12.69 -3.97 3.16
C VAL A 58 13.34 -5.31 3.47
N GLU A 59 13.39 -5.69 4.74
CA GLU A 59 14.01 -6.92 5.23
C GLU A 59 13.20 -8.16 4.79
N TRP A 60 11.86 -8.05 4.78
CA TRP A 60 10.96 -9.08 4.26
C TRP A 60 11.10 -9.25 2.74
N ALA A 61 11.15 -8.14 1.99
CA ALA A 61 11.30 -8.19 0.54
C ALA A 61 12.66 -8.79 0.13
N ALA A 62 13.69 -8.61 0.97
CA ALA A 62 15.01 -9.17 0.77
C ALA A 62 15.19 -10.60 1.32
N ASP A 63 14.11 -11.26 1.73
CA ASP A 63 14.11 -12.63 2.27
C ASP A 63 14.96 -12.82 3.54
N ARG A 64 15.22 -11.74 4.29
CA ARG A 64 15.98 -11.77 5.56
C ARG A 64 15.10 -12.04 6.77
N ILE A 65 13.80 -11.72 6.66
CA ILE A 65 12.78 -12.10 7.64
C ILE A 65 11.59 -12.76 6.93
N THR A 66 10.94 -13.68 7.63
CA THR A 66 9.75 -14.37 7.14
C THR A 66 8.50 -13.48 7.20
N VAL A 67 7.45 -13.87 6.47
CA VAL A 67 6.14 -13.21 6.59
C VAL A 67 5.57 -13.28 8.02
N ALA A 68 5.86 -14.35 8.76
CA ALA A 68 5.42 -14.47 10.16
C ALA A 68 6.12 -13.44 11.06
N GLN A 69 7.41 -13.19 10.83
CA GLN A 69 8.16 -12.15 11.54
C GLN A 69 7.71 -10.74 11.17
N GLU A 70 7.42 -10.50 9.89
CA GLU A 70 6.82 -9.24 9.42
C GLU A 70 5.49 -8.96 10.16
N HIS A 71 4.58 -9.94 10.17
CA HIS A 71 3.29 -9.82 10.85
C HIS A 71 3.45 -9.62 12.36
N ALA A 72 4.36 -10.35 13.00
CA ALA A 72 4.64 -10.19 14.43
C ALA A 72 5.17 -8.78 14.74
N ALA A 73 6.13 -8.28 13.95
CA ALA A 73 6.68 -6.94 14.10
C ALA A 73 5.61 -5.86 13.91
N THR A 74 4.77 -5.98 12.88
CA THR A 74 3.63 -5.09 12.64
C THR A 74 2.65 -5.10 13.81
N ALA A 75 2.32 -6.27 14.37
CA ALA A 75 1.43 -6.40 15.52
C ALA A 75 2.03 -5.76 16.80
N VAL A 76 3.34 -5.89 17.02
CA VAL A 76 4.03 -5.18 18.11
C VAL A 76 3.92 -3.68 17.91
N ASN A 77 4.25 -3.17 16.72
CA ASN A 77 4.15 -1.75 16.38
C ASN A 77 2.74 -1.20 16.62
N GLU A 78 1.69 -1.89 16.16
CA GLU A 78 0.30 -1.50 16.41
C GLU A 78 -0.04 -1.44 17.90
N ARG A 79 0.44 -2.41 18.69
CA ARG A 79 0.20 -2.44 20.14
C ARG A 79 0.88 -1.29 20.86
N VAL A 80 2.11 -0.96 20.51
CA VAL A 80 2.87 0.10 21.20
C VAL A 80 2.42 1.50 20.78
N ILE A 81 1.87 1.70 19.57
CA ILE A 81 1.22 2.96 19.18
C ILE A 81 0.15 3.37 20.19
N ALA A 82 -0.70 2.43 20.63
CA ALA A 82 -1.76 2.70 21.59
C ALA A 82 -1.25 3.13 22.97
N THR A 83 0.03 2.89 23.28
CA THR A 83 0.66 3.33 24.53
C THR A 83 1.12 4.79 24.48
N LEU A 84 1.36 5.31 23.28
CA LEU A 84 1.76 6.70 23.05
C LEU A 84 0.56 7.67 23.10
N THR A 85 -0.66 7.17 22.92
CA THR A 85 -1.89 7.98 22.96
C THR A 85 -2.07 8.64 24.34
N PRO A 86 -2.28 9.97 24.42
CA PRO A 86 -2.43 10.66 25.70
C PRO A 86 -3.61 10.11 26.53
N ARG A 87 -3.32 9.60 27.74
CA ARG A 87 -4.34 9.23 28.74
C ARG A 87 -4.81 10.48 29.51
N GLY A 88 -5.40 11.46 28.81
CA GLY A 88 -6.07 12.59 29.45
C GLY A 88 -7.55 12.28 29.72
N PRO A 89 -8.16 12.78 30.81
CA PRO A 89 -9.59 12.62 31.00
C PRO A 89 -10.31 13.29 29.84
N ALA A 90 -11.16 12.53 29.15
CA ALA A 90 -12.21 13.08 28.31
C ALA A 90 -13.23 13.79 29.21
N GLY A 91 -12.86 14.93 29.81
CA GLY A 91 -13.80 15.81 30.49
C GLY A 91 -14.89 16.25 29.52
N PRO A 92 -16.05 16.73 30.00
CA PRO A 92 -17.08 17.29 29.12
C PRO A 92 -16.49 18.48 28.36
N GLY A 93 -16.05 18.26 27.11
CA GLY A 93 -15.35 19.24 26.27
C GLY A 93 -13.90 18.92 25.86
N ALA A 94 -13.26 17.89 26.43
CA ALA A 94 -11.86 17.54 26.12
C ALA A 94 -11.64 16.90 24.73
N GLY A 95 -12.71 16.62 23.98
CA GLY A 95 -12.66 16.26 22.56
C GLY A 95 -13.05 17.40 21.62
N ARG A 96 -13.52 18.55 22.13
CA ARG A 96 -13.94 19.69 21.30
C ARG A 96 -12.79 20.66 21.15
N THR A 97 -11.72 20.24 20.48
CA THR A 97 -10.92 21.26 19.80
C THR A 97 -11.83 21.87 18.72
N GLY A 98 -11.75 23.18 18.50
CA GLY A 98 -12.58 23.84 17.48
C GLY A 98 -12.29 23.42 16.04
N ARG A 99 -11.42 22.42 15.81
CA ARG A 99 -10.90 22.04 14.49
C ARG A 99 -11.87 21.17 13.66
N GLY A 100 -12.77 20.43 14.31
CA GLY A 100 -13.78 19.59 13.64
C GLY A 100 -13.45 18.10 13.66
N ARG A 101 -14.24 17.30 12.93
CA ARG A 101 -14.17 15.85 12.85
C ARG A 101 -13.70 15.40 11.47
N VAL A 102 -12.83 14.41 11.40
CA VAL A 102 -12.40 13.77 10.14
C VAL A 102 -12.56 12.26 10.23
N THR A 103 -12.75 11.61 9.08
CA THR A 103 -12.75 10.15 8.98
C THR A 103 -11.45 9.69 8.33
N VAL A 104 -10.80 8.66 8.89
CA VAL A 104 -9.59 8.05 8.32
C VAL A 104 -9.87 6.57 8.07
N ALA A 105 -9.71 6.10 6.84
CA ALA A 105 -10.02 4.73 6.46
C ALA A 105 -9.06 4.19 5.38
N CYS A 106 -8.86 2.88 5.35
CA CYS A 106 -8.28 2.21 4.19
C CYS A 106 -9.36 1.95 3.15
N VAL A 107 -9.01 2.12 1.88
CA VAL A 107 -9.90 1.80 0.76
C VAL A 107 -10.32 0.33 0.76
N ASP A 108 -11.40 0.01 0.07
CA ASP A 108 -11.87 -1.37 -0.02
C ASP A 108 -10.78 -2.31 -0.60
N GLY A 109 -10.67 -3.51 -0.02
CA GLY A 109 -9.61 -4.49 -0.29
C GLY A 109 -8.22 -4.14 0.24
N GLU A 110 -8.01 -2.98 0.87
CA GLU A 110 -6.71 -2.58 1.43
C GLU A 110 -6.56 -2.99 2.90
N TRP A 111 -5.59 -3.86 3.18
CA TRP A 111 -5.34 -4.40 4.51
C TRP A 111 -4.20 -3.70 5.27
N HIS A 112 -3.39 -2.89 4.58
CA HIS A 112 -2.25 -2.20 5.19
C HIS A 112 -2.73 -0.98 6.00
N ALA A 113 -3.20 -1.24 7.23
CA ALA A 113 -3.86 -0.27 8.09
C ALA A 113 -2.89 0.64 8.86
N LEU A 114 -1.67 0.18 9.11
CA LEU A 114 -0.70 0.90 9.94
C LEU A 114 -0.41 2.34 9.46
N PRO A 115 -0.20 2.63 8.15
CA PRO A 115 -0.06 4.02 7.69
C PRO A 115 -1.29 4.89 8.01
N ALA A 116 -2.50 4.36 7.82
CA ALA A 116 -3.74 5.06 8.16
C ALA A 116 -3.85 5.30 9.67
N ARG A 117 -3.43 4.32 10.48
CA ARG A 117 -3.36 4.44 11.93
C ARG A 117 -2.40 5.56 12.36
N LEU A 118 -1.21 5.63 11.78
CA LEU A 118 -0.25 6.70 12.08
C LEU A 118 -0.82 8.08 11.73
N VAL A 119 -1.48 8.23 10.58
CA VAL A 119 -2.20 9.46 10.23
C VAL A 119 -3.26 9.80 11.29
N ALA A 120 -4.08 8.82 11.70
CA ALA A 120 -5.12 9.04 12.70
C ALA A 120 -4.55 9.50 14.06
N GLU A 121 -3.43 8.95 14.52
CA GLU A 121 -2.78 9.38 15.77
C GLU A 121 -2.20 10.79 15.64
N VAL A 122 -1.53 11.10 14.53
CA VAL A 122 -0.98 12.45 14.29
C VAL A 122 -2.09 13.50 14.26
N LEU A 123 -3.21 13.21 13.59
CA LEU A 123 -4.34 14.14 13.55
C LEU A 123 -4.97 14.33 14.93
N GLN A 124 -5.08 13.29 15.75
CA GLN A 124 -5.51 13.41 17.14
C GLN A 124 -4.55 14.26 17.97
N LEU A 125 -3.23 14.08 17.83
CA LEU A 125 -2.22 14.93 18.48
C LEU A 125 -2.33 16.40 18.05
N ARG A 126 -2.73 16.64 16.80
CA ARG A 126 -3.00 17.98 16.24
C ARG A 126 -4.40 18.51 16.60
N GLY A 127 -5.13 17.77 17.43
CA GLY A 127 -6.41 18.16 18.02
C GLY A 127 -7.66 17.72 17.26
N TRP A 128 -7.55 17.08 16.09
CA TRP A 128 -8.75 16.65 15.35
C TRP A 128 -9.52 15.56 16.09
N GLN A 129 -10.86 15.59 15.98
CA GLN A 129 -11.67 14.40 16.29
C GLN A 129 -11.52 13.43 15.11
N VAL A 130 -11.03 12.21 15.36
CA VAL A 130 -10.75 11.26 14.28
C VAL A 130 -11.61 10.01 14.45
N ASP A 131 -12.43 9.73 13.43
CA ASP A 131 -13.07 8.43 13.26
C ASP A 131 -12.13 7.54 12.44
N TYR A 132 -11.37 6.67 13.11
CA TYR A 132 -10.51 5.69 12.44
C TYR A 132 -11.29 4.40 12.17
N LEU A 133 -11.55 4.10 10.90
CA LEU A 133 -12.37 2.94 10.49
C LEU A 133 -11.55 1.67 10.21
N GLY A 134 -10.23 1.78 10.15
CA GLY A 134 -9.34 0.65 9.97
C GLY A 134 -9.19 0.19 8.51
N ALA A 135 -8.78 -1.08 8.36
CA ALA A 135 -8.58 -1.76 7.09
C ALA A 135 -9.88 -1.97 6.32
N GLN A 136 -9.76 -2.15 5.00
CA GLN A 136 -10.76 -2.74 4.11
C GLN A 136 -12.18 -2.18 4.31
N THR A 137 -12.34 -0.85 4.28
CA THR A 137 -13.65 -0.22 4.52
C THR A 137 -14.48 -0.21 3.22
N PRO A 138 -15.59 -0.97 3.11
CA PRO A 138 -16.38 -1.01 1.88
C PRO A 138 -17.09 0.32 1.65
N VAL A 139 -17.13 0.78 0.39
CA VAL A 139 -17.68 2.10 0.01
C VAL A 139 -19.10 2.34 0.55
N PRO A 140 -20.06 1.41 0.44
CA PRO A 140 -21.42 1.66 0.97
C PRO A 140 -21.45 1.93 2.49
N HIS A 141 -20.60 1.25 3.25
CA HIS A 141 -20.50 1.44 4.70
C HIS A 141 -19.75 2.72 5.06
N LEU A 142 -18.74 3.10 4.27
CA LEU A 142 -18.08 4.38 4.39
C LEU A 142 -19.09 5.52 4.19
N ILE A 143 -19.84 5.53 3.10
CA ILE A 143 -20.86 6.56 2.83
C ILE A 143 -21.90 6.63 3.94
N ALA A 144 -22.39 5.49 4.42
CA ALA A 144 -23.32 5.45 5.55
C ALA A 144 -22.71 6.05 6.82
N HIS A 145 -21.40 5.89 7.05
CA HIS A 145 -20.69 6.53 8.16
C HIS A 145 -20.60 8.04 7.98
N LEU A 146 -20.18 8.51 6.80
CA LEU A 146 -20.03 9.93 6.50
C LEU A 146 -21.35 10.70 6.69
N HIS A 147 -22.49 10.12 6.26
CA HIS A 147 -23.80 10.73 6.50
C HIS A 147 -24.19 10.83 7.99
N ARG A 148 -23.73 9.91 8.83
CA ARG A 148 -24.06 9.91 10.26
C ARG A 148 -23.17 10.87 11.06
N THR A 149 -21.91 11.02 10.67
CA THR A 149 -20.92 11.76 11.45
C THR A 149 -20.62 13.15 10.92
N ASP A 150 -21.06 13.46 9.69
CA ASP A 150 -20.87 14.75 9.01
C ASP A 150 -19.43 15.28 9.15
N PRO A 151 -18.43 14.48 8.72
CA PRO A 151 -17.03 14.85 8.92
C PRO A 151 -16.65 15.99 7.97
N TYR A 152 -15.73 16.83 8.45
CA TYR A 152 -15.10 17.90 7.68
C TYR A 152 -14.40 17.41 6.41
N ALA A 153 -13.77 16.23 6.49
CA ALA A 153 -13.14 15.55 5.37
C ALA A 153 -13.00 14.05 5.66
N VAL A 154 -12.86 13.27 4.59
CA VAL A 154 -12.41 11.87 4.66
C VAL A 154 -10.99 11.75 4.11
N LEU A 155 -10.16 10.98 4.82
CA LEU A 155 -8.79 10.63 4.45
C LEU A 155 -8.74 9.15 4.09
N LEU A 156 -8.45 8.85 2.83
CA LEU A 156 -8.37 7.49 2.31
C LEU A 156 -6.91 7.06 2.12
N SER A 157 -6.55 5.93 2.71
CA SER A 157 -5.21 5.33 2.60
C SER A 157 -5.20 4.14 1.65
N SER A 158 -4.17 4.07 0.80
CA SER A 158 -3.87 2.87 0.00
C SER A 158 -2.37 2.68 -0.21
N SER A 159 -1.90 1.46 0.01
CA SER A 159 -0.50 1.04 -0.11
C SER A 159 -0.23 0.17 -1.34
N VAL A 160 -1.25 -0.55 -1.83
CA VAL A 160 -1.13 -1.46 -2.98
C VAL A 160 -1.80 -0.85 -4.22
N PRO A 161 -1.07 -0.63 -5.33
CA PRO A 161 -1.62 -0.01 -6.54
C PRO A 161 -2.83 -0.73 -7.13
N THR A 162 -2.97 -2.04 -6.94
CA THR A 162 -4.14 -2.80 -7.42
C THR A 162 -5.47 -2.39 -6.76
N ARG A 163 -5.42 -1.54 -5.74
CA ARG A 163 -6.59 -0.91 -5.12
C ARG A 163 -6.98 0.43 -5.73
N LEU A 164 -6.24 0.95 -6.71
CA LEU A 164 -6.55 2.23 -7.35
C LEU A 164 -7.96 2.30 -7.95
N PRO A 165 -8.52 1.27 -8.61
CA PRO A 165 -9.91 1.32 -9.06
C PRO A 165 -10.93 1.45 -7.91
N ALA A 166 -10.70 0.74 -6.80
CA ALA A 166 -11.54 0.84 -5.61
C ALA A 166 -11.37 2.19 -4.91
N ALA A 167 -10.15 2.74 -4.89
CA ALA A 167 -9.86 4.07 -4.38
C ALA A 167 -10.58 5.15 -5.20
N HIS A 168 -10.55 5.06 -6.54
CA HIS A 168 -11.27 5.96 -7.42
C HIS A 168 -12.78 5.92 -7.13
N ALA A 169 -13.37 4.73 -7.05
CA ALA A 169 -14.79 4.59 -6.68
C ALA A 169 -15.12 5.20 -5.30
N ALA A 170 -14.24 5.04 -4.31
CA ALA A 170 -14.41 5.65 -2.99
C ALA A 170 -14.31 7.19 -3.03
N ILE A 171 -13.33 7.73 -3.77
CA ILE A 171 -13.15 9.18 -3.97
C ILE A 171 -14.44 9.78 -4.57
N THR A 172 -14.89 9.24 -5.70
CA THR A 172 -16.08 9.70 -6.40
C THR A 172 -17.33 9.61 -5.51
N ALA A 173 -17.53 8.50 -4.80
CA ALA A 173 -18.70 8.32 -3.94
C ALA A 173 -18.73 9.30 -2.76
N CYS A 174 -17.58 9.58 -2.14
CA CYS A 174 -17.50 10.53 -1.01
C CYS A 174 -17.77 11.97 -1.48
N GLN A 175 -17.23 12.34 -2.64
CA GLN A 175 -17.47 13.67 -3.21
C GLN A 175 -18.92 13.85 -3.68
N ALA A 176 -19.56 12.79 -4.18
CA ALA A 176 -20.98 12.80 -4.55
C ALA A 176 -21.93 13.06 -3.36
N VAL A 177 -21.50 12.78 -2.13
CA VAL A 177 -22.25 13.13 -0.91
C VAL A 177 -21.76 14.43 -0.26
N GLY A 178 -20.95 15.22 -0.98
CA GLY A 178 -20.48 16.54 -0.56
C GLY A 178 -19.31 16.53 0.43
N VAL A 179 -18.66 15.39 0.67
CA VAL A 179 -17.56 15.29 1.62
C VAL A 179 -16.22 15.41 0.89
N PRO A 180 -15.35 16.39 1.26
CA PRO A 180 -14.01 16.50 0.69
C PRO A 180 -13.15 15.25 0.96
N VAL A 181 -12.38 14.84 -0.05
CA VAL A 181 -11.53 13.66 0.00
C VAL A 181 -10.06 14.05 -0.11
N MET A 182 -9.30 13.70 0.92
CA MET A 182 -7.85 13.63 0.85
C MET A 182 -7.43 12.17 0.70
N VAL A 183 -6.43 11.92 -0.14
CA VAL A 183 -5.86 10.58 -0.27
C VAL A 183 -4.36 10.55 0.00
N GLY A 184 -3.87 9.40 0.42
CA GLY A 184 -2.45 9.18 0.71
C GLY A 184 -2.05 7.72 0.63
N GLY A 185 -0.75 7.49 0.77
CA GLY A 185 -0.14 6.18 0.64
C GLY A 185 0.45 5.91 -0.75
N ARG A 186 1.35 4.92 -0.79
CA ARG A 186 2.22 4.63 -1.94
C ARG A 186 1.45 4.24 -3.21
N ALA A 187 0.23 3.71 -3.08
CA ALA A 187 -0.56 3.29 -4.23
C ALA A 187 -0.80 4.44 -5.22
N PHE A 188 -0.91 5.69 -4.74
CA PHE A 188 -1.20 6.87 -5.57
C PHE A 188 -0.01 7.37 -6.41
N GLY A 189 1.11 6.65 -6.37
CA GLY A 189 2.29 6.90 -7.18
C GLY A 189 3.12 8.11 -6.73
N PRO A 190 4.33 8.28 -7.30
CA PRO A 190 5.16 9.47 -7.11
C PRO A 190 4.37 10.77 -7.24
N ASP A 191 4.61 11.66 -6.29
CA ASP A 191 3.95 12.96 -6.15
C ASP A 191 2.41 12.90 -6.15
N GLY A 192 1.78 11.75 -5.91
CA GLY A 192 0.32 11.61 -5.92
C GLY A 192 -0.33 11.74 -7.30
N ARG A 193 0.37 11.34 -8.38
CA ARG A 193 -0.12 11.48 -9.75
C ARG A 193 -1.50 10.86 -9.98
N TYR A 194 -1.79 9.69 -9.40
CA TYR A 194 -3.09 9.04 -9.57
C TYR A 194 -4.19 9.71 -8.75
N ALA A 195 -3.85 10.30 -7.60
CA ALA A 195 -4.80 11.08 -6.82
C ALA A 195 -5.35 12.27 -7.61
N ARG A 196 -4.47 12.96 -8.36
CA ARG A 196 -4.87 14.03 -9.29
C ARG A 196 -5.70 13.51 -10.45
N ALA A 197 -5.30 12.38 -11.04
CA ALA A 197 -6.04 11.77 -12.14
C ALA A 197 -7.49 11.40 -11.75
N PHE A 198 -7.72 11.01 -10.49
CA PHE A 198 -9.05 10.66 -9.98
C PHE A 198 -9.83 11.86 -9.42
N GLY A 199 -9.29 13.08 -9.55
CA GLY A 199 -9.92 14.29 -9.04
C GLY A 199 -10.11 14.31 -7.52
N ALA A 200 -9.20 13.70 -6.74
CA ALA A 200 -9.19 13.87 -5.28
C ALA A 200 -8.95 15.35 -4.92
N ASP A 201 -9.62 15.85 -3.88
CA ASP A 201 -9.53 17.26 -3.49
C ASP A 201 -8.12 17.63 -2.99
N ARG A 202 -7.45 16.67 -2.34
CA ARG A 202 -6.04 16.77 -1.92
C ARG A 202 -5.33 15.42 -1.96
N TRP A 203 -4.01 15.47 -2.14
CA TRP A 203 -3.10 14.37 -1.84
C TRP A 203 -2.12 14.80 -0.76
N ALA A 204 -1.77 13.89 0.15
CA ALA A 204 -0.74 14.09 1.15
C ALA A 204 0.31 12.98 1.08
N ALA A 205 1.59 13.38 1.08
CA ALA A 205 2.72 12.46 1.04
C ALA A 205 2.91 11.68 2.35
N ASP A 206 2.58 12.30 3.48
CA ASP A 206 2.73 11.75 4.83
C ASP A 206 1.70 12.35 5.79
N ALA A 207 1.74 11.91 7.06
CA ALA A 207 0.82 12.37 8.10
C ALA A 207 0.98 13.87 8.45
N ARG A 208 2.19 14.43 8.33
CA ARG A 208 2.44 15.86 8.61
C ARG A 208 1.85 16.73 7.51
N ALA A 209 2.04 16.33 6.26
CA ALA A 209 1.44 16.95 5.09
C ALA A 209 -0.10 16.86 5.13
N ALA A 210 -0.65 15.73 5.58
CA ALA A 210 -2.09 15.57 5.77
C ALA A 210 -2.64 16.55 6.82
N ALA A 211 -1.97 16.65 7.98
CA ALA A 211 -2.34 17.60 9.01
C ALA A 211 -2.28 19.06 8.53
N ALA A 212 -1.20 19.44 7.83
CA ALA A 212 -1.05 20.78 7.27
C ALA A 212 -2.12 21.10 6.22
N ALA A 213 -2.45 20.16 5.33
CA ALA A 213 -3.47 20.35 4.31
C ALA A 213 -4.86 20.58 4.93
N LEU A 214 -5.20 19.89 6.02
CA LEU A 214 -6.45 20.13 6.75
C LEU A 214 -6.50 21.53 7.37
N GLU A 215 -5.37 22.09 7.81
CA GLU A 215 -5.30 23.47 8.35
C GLU A 215 -5.50 24.54 7.28
N THR A 216 -5.10 24.28 6.03
CA THR A 216 -5.36 25.19 4.90
C THR A 216 -6.82 25.17 4.43
N GLY A 217 -7.57 24.15 4.84
CA GLY A 217 -8.98 23.98 4.54
C GLY A 217 -9.28 23.40 3.16
N PHE A 218 -10.53 22.93 3.02
CA PHE A 218 -11.09 22.35 1.81
C PHE A 218 -12.20 23.24 1.24
N THR A 219 -12.33 23.22 -0.08
CA THR A 219 -13.57 23.65 -0.74
C THR A 219 -14.48 22.44 -0.81
N ALA A 220 -15.75 22.59 -0.42
CA ALA A 220 -16.71 21.50 -0.49
C ALA A 220 -16.92 21.09 -1.97
N PRO A 221 -16.88 19.79 -2.30
CA PRO A 221 -17.16 19.34 -3.65
C PRO A 221 -18.62 19.60 -4.01
N ASP A 222 -18.88 19.88 -5.28
CA ASP A 222 -20.24 20.03 -5.80
C ASP A 222 -20.93 18.66 -5.84
N ALA A 223 -21.80 18.39 -4.86
CA ALA A 223 -22.57 17.15 -4.76
C ALA A 223 -23.52 16.92 -5.95
N THR A 224 -23.76 17.93 -6.80
CA THR A 224 -24.60 17.78 -8.00
C THR A 224 -23.82 17.29 -9.22
N ALA A 225 -22.48 17.34 -9.18
CA ALA A 225 -21.62 16.83 -10.23
C ALA A 225 -21.39 15.32 -10.06
N ALA A 226 -22.38 14.52 -10.47
CA ALA A 226 -22.18 13.07 -10.58
C ALA A 226 -21.08 12.78 -11.60
N ARG A 227 -19.92 12.31 -11.11
CA ARG A 227 -18.79 11.88 -11.95
C ARG A 227 -18.76 10.37 -12.09
N GLN A 228 -18.42 9.91 -13.28
CA GLN A 228 -18.12 8.51 -13.57
C GLN A 228 -16.62 8.36 -13.80
N ALA A 229 -16.09 7.16 -13.60
CA ALA A 229 -14.66 6.91 -13.80
C ALA A 229 -14.16 7.27 -15.21
N VAL A 230 -15.01 7.15 -16.24
CA VAL A 230 -14.72 7.55 -17.63
C VAL A 230 -14.56 9.06 -17.80
N ASP A 231 -15.19 9.87 -16.94
CA ASP A 231 -15.05 11.33 -17.00
C ASP A 231 -13.63 11.76 -16.61
N ASP A 232 -13.06 11.06 -15.63
CA ASP A 232 -11.70 11.27 -15.13
C ASP A 232 -10.66 10.49 -15.97
N LEU A 233 -11.04 9.35 -16.57
CA LEU A 233 -10.17 8.44 -17.32
C LEU A 233 -10.80 8.02 -18.68
N PRO A 234 -10.74 8.88 -19.71
CA PRO A 234 -11.46 8.67 -20.97
C PRO A 234 -11.05 7.41 -21.76
N HIS A 235 -9.82 6.92 -21.59
CA HIS A 235 -9.33 5.70 -22.25
C HIS A 235 -10.08 4.44 -21.81
N LEU A 236 -10.76 4.44 -20.67
CA LEU A 236 -11.55 3.29 -20.20
C LEU A 236 -12.72 2.90 -21.12
N THR A 237 -13.07 3.78 -22.07
CA THR A 237 -14.08 3.50 -23.11
C THR A 237 -13.72 2.33 -24.04
N ASP A 238 -12.44 1.97 -24.17
CA ASP A 238 -11.99 0.81 -24.96
C ASP A 238 -12.36 -0.55 -24.35
N GLN A 239 -12.79 -0.55 -23.08
CA GLN A 239 -13.15 -1.73 -22.29
C GLN A 239 -12.03 -2.76 -22.07
N GLU A 240 -10.77 -2.50 -22.46
CA GLU A 240 -9.67 -3.46 -22.27
C GLU A 240 -9.49 -3.81 -20.78
N TYR A 241 -9.50 -2.79 -19.91
CA TYR A 241 -9.49 -2.97 -18.45
C TYR A 241 -10.61 -3.92 -17.98
N THR A 242 -11.84 -3.64 -18.40
CA THR A 242 -13.03 -4.41 -18.00
C THR A 242 -12.92 -5.86 -18.44
N MET A 243 -12.49 -6.10 -19.68
CA MET A 243 -12.33 -7.44 -20.24
C MET A 243 -11.23 -8.22 -19.51
N VAL A 244 -10.07 -7.61 -19.24
CA VAL A 244 -8.99 -8.26 -18.49
C VAL A 244 -9.43 -8.63 -17.07
N VAL A 245 -10.14 -7.75 -16.36
CA VAL A 245 -10.66 -8.04 -15.02
C VAL A 245 -11.67 -9.21 -15.04
N GLN A 246 -12.60 -9.22 -16.00
CA GLN A 246 -13.60 -10.28 -16.13
C GLN A 246 -12.97 -11.63 -16.52
N SER A 247 -11.95 -11.61 -17.37
CA SER A 247 -11.24 -12.81 -17.81
C SER A 247 -10.16 -13.29 -16.84
N ARG A 248 -9.87 -12.55 -15.75
CA ARG A 248 -8.80 -12.87 -14.78
C ARG A 248 -8.75 -14.35 -14.36
N PRO A 249 -9.85 -14.99 -13.91
CA PRO A 249 -9.78 -16.39 -13.47
C PRO A 249 -9.36 -17.34 -14.61
N GLN A 250 -9.82 -17.07 -15.83
CA GLN A 250 -9.48 -17.86 -17.00
C GLN A 250 -8.04 -17.61 -17.45
N LEU A 251 -7.58 -16.35 -17.45
CA LEU A 251 -6.22 -15.97 -17.78
C LEU A 251 -5.21 -16.67 -16.87
N VAL A 252 -5.42 -16.61 -15.56
CA VAL A 252 -4.54 -17.26 -14.58
C VAL A 252 -4.52 -18.77 -14.77
N LYS A 253 -5.71 -19.39 -14.89
CA LYS A 253 -5.84 -20.84 -15.04
C LYS A 253 -5.15 -21.34 -16.32
N GLN A 254 -5.43 -20.71 -17.46
CA GLN A 254 -4.87 -21.14 -18.74
C GLN A 254 -3.37 -20.92 -18.79
N THR A 255 -2.89 -19.78 -18.28
CA THR A 255 -1.44 -19.51 -18.19
C THR A 255 -0.74 -20.59 -17.35
N LEU A 256 -1.30 -20.99 -16.20
CA LEU A 256 -0.70 -22.03 -15.37
C LEU A 256 -0.62 -23.38 -16.11
N VAL A 257 -1.68 -23.76 -16.83
CA VAL A 257 -1.70 -25.01 -17.64
C VAL A 257 -0.62 -24.95 -18.72
N ASP A 258 -0.56 -23.87 -19.48
CA ASP A 258 0.39 -23.74 -20.59
C ASP A 258 1.85 -23.63 -20.09
N MET A 259 2.06 -23.09 -18.89
CA MET A 259 3.37 -23.10 -18.23
C MET A 259 3.83 -24.53 -17.89
N GLU A 260 2.94 -25.45 -17.49
CA GLU A 260 3.29 -26.86 -17.25
C GLU A 260 3.72 -27.60 -18.54
N GLU A 261 3.27 -27.14 -19.70
CA GLU A 261 3.70 -27.66 -21.00
C GLU A 261 5.07 -27.13 -21.41
N ARG A 262 5.28 -25.81 -21.28
CA ARG A 262 6.52 -25.13 -21.68
C ARG A 262 7.67 -25.29 -20.69
N PHE A 263 7.37 -25.56 -19.42
CA PHE A 263 8.37 -25.77 -18.37
C PHE A 263 8.08 -27.05 -17.59
N PRO A 264 8.51 -28.23 -18.10
CA PRO A 264 8.15 -29.53 -17.51
C PRO A 264 8.55 -29.73 -16.05
N ALA A 265 9.48 -28.92 -15.51
CA ALA A 265 9.81 -28.93 -14.09
C ALA A 265 8.64 -28.50 -13.18
N LEU A 266 7.70 -27.68 -13.68
CA LEU A 266 6.46 -27.35 -12.97
C LEU A 266 5.59 -28.57 -12.68
N ARG A 267 5.66 -29.62 -13.51
CA ARG A 267 4.89 -30.86 -13.29
C ARG A 267 5.27 -31.57 -11.98
N ARG A 268 6.46 -31.30 -11.48
CA ARG A 268 6.98 -31.83 -10.21
C ARG A 268 6.62 -30.96 -9.00
N TYR A 269 5.96 -29.82 -9.21
CA TYR A 269 5.55 -28.95 -8.12
C TYR A 269 4.49 -29.63 -7.26
N THR A 270 4.61 -29.43 -5.94
CA THR A 270 3.55 -29.75 -4.99
C THR A 270 2.33 -28.88 -5.23
N GLU A 271 1.18 -29.29 -4.71
CA GLU A 271 -0.06 -28.50 -4.78
C GLU A 271 0.14 -27.07 -4.25
N ALA A 272 0.77 -26.93 -3.07
CA ALA A 272 1.10 -25.63 -2.49
C ALA A 272 2.03 -24.76 -3.38
N GLN A 273 2.95 -25.37 -4.13
CA GLN A 273 3.80 -24.63 -5.07
C GLN A 273 3.02 -24.16 -6.30
N ARG A 274 2.06 -24.97 -6.77
CA ARG A 274 1.16 -24.58 -7.88
C ARG A 274 0.22 -23.47 -7.47
N GLU A 275 -0.35 -23.53 -6.27
CA GLU A 275 -1.19 -22.46 -5.70
C GLU A 275 -0.43 -21.14 -5.65
N ARG A 276 0.80 -21.12 -5.11
CA ARG A 276 1.65 -19.92 -5.09
C ARG A 276 1.94 -19.38 -6.50
N THR A 277 2.19 -20.27 -7.46
CA THR A 277 2.41 -19.85 -8.86
C THR A 277 1.14 -19.22 -9.44
N ALA A 278 -0.03 -19.77 -9.13
CA ALA A 278 -1.32 -19.20 -9.53
C ALA A 278 -1.56 -17.83 -8.88
N GLU A 279 -1.21 -17.67 -7.60
CA GLU A 279 -1.27 -16.39 -6.89
C GLU A 279 -0.37 -15.33 -7.53
N ASP A 280 0.88 -15.68 -7.87
CA ASP A 280 1.81 -14.78 -8.56
C ASP A 280 1.26 -14.34 -9.93
N LEU A 281 0.72 -15.28 -10.72
CA LEU A 281 0.06 -14.98 -12.00
C LEU A 281 -1.15 -14.06 -11.80
N ALA A 282 -1.93 -14.30 -10.75
CA ALA A 282 -3.09 -13.49 -10.43
C ALA A 282 -2.69 -12.05 -10.07
N HIS A 283 -1.59 -11.87 -9.33
CA HIS A 283 -1.01 -10.55 -9.08
C HIS A 283 -0.53 -9.87 -10.36
N ILE A 284 0.11 -10.60 -11.28
CA ILE A 284 0.51 -10.04 -12.58
C ILE A 284 -0.71 -9.52 -13.35
N VAL A 285 -1.79 -10.28 -13.41
CA VAL A 285 -3.03 -9.86 -14.08
C VAL A 285 -3.67 -8.66 -13.37
N ASP A 286 -3.67 -8.62 -12.03
CA ASP A 286 -4.20 -7.48 -11.26
C ASP A 286 -3.41 -6.19 -11.54
N PHE A 287 -2.08 -6.27 -11.59
CA PHE A 287 -1.23 -5.12 -11.92
C PHE A 287 -1.34 -4.72 -13.40
N LEU A 288 -1.49 -5.66 -14.32
CA LEU A 288 -1.76 -5.38 -15.73
C LEU A 288 -3.09 -4.61 -15.88
N ALA A 289 -4.16 -5.12 -15.25
CA ALA A 289 -5.46 -4.45 -15.24
C ALA A 289 -5.35 -3.05 -14.62
N THR A 290 -4.61 -2.89 -13.53
CA THR A 290 -4.41 -1.58 -12.91
C THR A 290 -3.66 -0.62 -13.82
N ALA A 291 -2.62 -1.08 -14.52
CA ALA A 291 -1.89 -0.25 -15.48
C ALA A 291 -2.77 0.15 -16.68
N LEU A 292 -3.65 -0.73 -17.15
CA LEU A 292 -4.70 -0.37 -18.13
C LEU A 292 -5.67 0.67 -17.55
N TYR A 293 -6.01 0.55 -16.27
CA TYR A 293 -6.94 1.45 -15.61
C TYR A 293 -6.40 2.88 -15.55
N VAL A 294 -5.14 3.06 -15.17
CA VAL A 294 -4.50 4.39 -15.04
C VAL A 294 -3.72 4.83 -16.29
N ASP A 295 -3.69 4.00 -17.34
CA ASP A 295 -2.90 4.19 -18.56
C ASP A 295 -1.40 4.49 -18.30
N ASP A 296 -0.79 3.68 -17.44
CA ASP A 296 0.60 3.89 -17.01
C ASP A 296 1.41 2.59 -17.06
N ALA A 297 2.26 2.47 -18.09
CA ALA A 297 3.18 1.35 -18.23
C ALA A 297 4.21 1.29 -17.09
N GLY A 298 4.59 2.44 -16.52
CA GLY A 298 5.54 2.54 -15.41
C GLY A 298 5.08 1.74 -14.20
N LEU A 299 3.78 1.79 -13.88
CA LEU A 299 3.18 1.02 -12.78
C LEU A 299 3.43 -0.49 -12.96
N PHE A 300 3.22 -0.99 -14.17
CA PHE A 300 3.39 -2.41 -14.47
C PHE A 300 4.86 -2.83 -14.51
N THR A 301 5.72 -2.02 -15.14
CA THR A 301 7.15 -2.31 -15.24
C THR A 301 7.86 -2.25 -13.89
N ASP A 302 7.47 -1.30 -13.02
CA ASP A 302 8.01 -1.16 -11.67
C ASP A 302 7.63 -2.39 -10.82
N PHE A 303 6.37 -2.81 -10.88
CA PHE A 303 5.90 -4.03 -10.23
C PHE A 303 6.67 -5.26 -10.69
N LEU A 304 6.79 -5.49 -12.01
CA LEU A 304 7.49 -6.66 -12.54
C LEU A 304 8.98 -6.65 -12.18
N THR A 305 9.62 -5.48 -12.20
CA THR A 305 11.03 -5.31 -11.83
C THR A 305 11.26 -5.60 -10.35
N TRP A 306 10.35 -5.15 -9.49
CA TRP A 306 10.35 -5.44 -8.06
C TRP A 306 10.10 -6.93 -7.79
N THR A 307 9.08 -7.51 -8.41
CA THR A 307 8.74 -8.95 -8.29
C THR A 307 9.90 -9.82 -8.72
N ALA A 308 10.58 -9.48 -9.82
CA ALA A 308 11.76 -10.19 -10.27
C ALA A 308 12.90 -10.14 -9.23
N GLY A 309 13.07 -9.02 -8.52
CA GLY A 309 14.06 -8.90 -7.42
C GLY A 309 13.69 -9.73 -6.19
N ILE A 310 12.40 -9.80 -5.87
CA ILE A 310 11.88 -10.67 -4.82
C ILE A 310 12.10 -12.15 -5.14
N LEU A 311 11.78 -12.56 -6.37
CA LEU A 311 11.99 -13.94 -6.81
C LEU A 311 13.47 -14.32 -6.74
N GLU A 312 14.37 -13.43 -7.18
CA GLU A 312 15.81 -13.64 -7.09
C GLU A 312 16.30 -13.78 -5.64
N ALA A 313 15.83 -12.94 -4.72
CA ALA A 313 16.14 -13.06 -3.29
C ALA A 313 15.73 -14.44 -2.74
N ARG A 314 14.64 -14.99 -3.27
CA ARG A 314 14.10 -16.32 -2.92
C ARG A 314 14.62 -17.45 -3.80
N ARG A 315 15.69 -17.21 -4.56
CA ARG A 315 16.36 -18.19 -5.46
C ARG A 315 15.44 -18.74 -6.58
N VAL A 316 14.44 -17.97 -6.98
CA VAL A 316 13.60 -18.25 -8.16
C VAL A 316 14.11 -17.40 -9.33
N PRO A 317 14.48 -18.02 -10.47
CA PRO A 317 15.01 -17.28 -11.61
C PRO A 317 13.98 -16.31 -12.20
N ALA A 318 14.32 -15.03 -12.38
CA ALA A 318 13.44 -14.01 -12.97
C ALA A 318 12.87 -14.39 -14.36
N ARG A 319 13.55 -15.27 -15.11
CA ARG A 319 13.06 -15.83 -16.38
C ARG A 319 11.71 -16.56 -16.24
N SER A 320 11.32 -17.01 -15.04
CA SER A 320 10.00 -17.62 -14.82
C SER A 320 8.86 -16.63 -15.11
N LEU A 321 9.06 -15.34 -14.81
CA LEU A 321 8.11 -14.28 -15.13
C LEU A 321 7.93 -14.11 -16.64
N LEU A 322 9.02 -14.17 -17.40
CA LEU A 322 9.00 -13.99 -18.86
C LEU A 322 8.09 -15.03 -19.56
N VAL A 323 8.08 -16.26 -19.07
CA VAL A 323 7.21 -17.33 -19.61
C VAL A 323 5.73 -16.99 -19.36
N GLY A 324 5.39 -16.55 -18.15
CA GLY A 324 4.02 -16.13 -17.82
C GLY A 324 3.58 -14.92 -18.64
N LEU A 325 4.45 -13.92 -18.82
CA LEU A 325 4.15 -12.73 -19.62
C LEU A 325 3.91 -13.05 -21.10
N ASP A 326 4.71 -13.94 -21.70
CA ASP A 326 4.53 -14.37 -23.09
C ASP A 326 3.21 -15.12 -23.29
N LEU A 327 2.86 -16.02 -22.36
CA LEU A 327 1.60 -16.76 -22.40
C LEU A 327 0.37 -15.86 -22.21
N LEU A 328 0.45 -14.88 -21.31
CA LEU A 328 -0.58 -13.85 -21.17
C LEU A 328 -0.70 -13.00 -22.45
N GLY A 329 0.42 -12.68 -23.09
CA GLY A 329 0.45 -11.96 -24.36
C GLY A 329 -0.29 -12.69 -25.49
N GLY A 330 -0.07 -14.01 -25.59
CA GLY A 330 -0.81 -14.84 -26.55
C GLY A 330 -2.32 -14.87 -26.28
N GLN A 331 -2.73 -14.94 -25.01
CA GLN A 331 -4.15 -14.93 -24.62
C GLN A 331 -4.81 -13.56 -24.81
N LEU A 332 -4.04 -12.47 -24.74
CA LEU A 332 -4.54 -11.10 -24.83
C LEU A 332 -4.21 -10.42 -26.18
N HIS A 333 -3.93 -11.20 -27.23
CA HIS A 333 -3.50 -10.69 -28.54
C HIS A 333 -4.50 -9.73 -29.22
N ASP A 334 -5.79 -9.86 -28.91
CA ASP A 334 -6.85 -8.95 -29.41
C ASP A 334 -6.94 -7.63 -28.62
N PHE A 335 -6.14 -7.47 -27.56
CA PHE A 335 -6.13 -6.29 -26.68
C PHE A 335 -4.80 -5.52 -26.85
N PRO A 336 -4.75 -4.50 -27.73
CA PRO A 336 -3.50 -3.84 -28.10
C PRO A 336 -2.82 -3.12 -26.93
N ARG A 337 -3.54 -2.46 -26.01
CA ARG A 337 -2.91 -1.81 -24.85
C ARG A 337 -2.39 -2.84 -23.86
N ALA A 338 -3.15 -3.90 -23.60
CA ALA A 338 -2.70 -4.99 -22.73
C ALA A 338 -1.43 -5.65 -23.28
N THR A 339 -1.40 -5.91 -24.59
CA THR A 339 -0.24 -6.46 -25.30
C THR A 339 0.96 -5.50 -25.24
N ALA A 340 0.75 -4.20 -25.43
CA ALA A 340 1.81 -3.20 -25.31
C ALA A 340 2.41 -3.14 -23.90
N LEU A 341 1.58 -3.22 -22.85
CA LEU A 341 2.02 -3.27 -21.46
C LEU A 341 2.82 -4.55 -21.16
N LEU A 342 2.37 -5.70 -21.67
CA LEU A 342 3.09 -6.97 -21.54
C LEU A 342 4.46 -6.94 -22.24
N HIS A 343 4.55 -6.33 -23.42
CA HIS A 343 5.83 -6.11 -24.11
C HIS A 343 6.75 -5.17 -23.32
N ALA A 344 6.23 -4.05 -22.80
CA ALA A 344 7.00 -3.13 -21.96
C ALA A 344 7.52 -3.82 -20.68
N GLY A 345 6.66 -4.62 -20.03
CA GLY A 345 7.02 -5.44 -18.86
C GLY A 345 8.13 -6.44 -19.17
N THR A 346 8.01 -7.17 -20.29
CA THR A 346 9.01 -8.13 -20.75
C THR A 346 10.37 -7.46 -21.00
N ALA A 347 10.36 -6.29 -21.66
CA ALA A 347 11.56 -5.51 -21.92
C ALA A 347 12.22 -5.02 -20.62
N ALA A 348 11.42 -4.52 -19.66
CA ALA A 348 11.90 -4.05 -18.37
C ALA A 348 12.55 -5.17 -17.55
N VAL A 349 11.93 -6.34 -17.45
CA VAL A 349 12.50 -7.50 -16.74
C VAL A 349 13.79 -7.98 -17.39
N THR A 350 13.85 -7.98 -18.73
CA THR A 350 15.03 -8.42 -19.51
C THR A 350 16.21 -7.44 -19.37
N ALA A 351 15.93 -6.13 -19.27
CA ALA A 351 16.95 -5.11 -19.11
C ALA A 351 17.57 -5.04 -17.69
N ARG A 352 17.04 -5.79 -16.72
CA ARG A 352 17.56 -5.81 -15.35
C ARG A 352 18.99 -6.37 -15.34
N PRO A 353 19.93 -5.72 -14.63
CA PRO A 353 21.26 -6.28 -14.46
C PRO A 353 21.17 -7.59 -13.66
N VAL A 354 21.75 -8.66 -14.20
CA VAL A 354 21.85 -9.94 -13.50
C VAL A 354 22.71 -9.72 -12.25
N ARG A 355 22.11 -9.79 -11.07
CA ARG A 355 22.88 -9.87 -9.83
C ARG A 355 23.49 -11.28 -9.78
N SER A 356 24.80 -11.39 -9.98
CA SER A 356 25.54 -12.61 -9.68
C SER A 356 25.29 -12.97 -8.22
N ALA A 357 24.66 -14.12 -7.96
CA ALA A 357 24.67 -14.69 -6.63
C ALA A 357 26.13 -14.82 -6.18
N PRO A 358 26.48 -14.50 -4.92
CA PRO A 358 27.80 -14.86 -4.41
C PRO A 358 27.94 -16.38 -4.56
N ASP A 359 29.04 -16.80 -5.20
CA ASP A 359 29.41 -18.22 -5.28
C ASP A 359 29.38 -18.79 -3.86
N PRO A 360 28.81 -20.00 -3.66
CA PRO A 360 29.00 -20.67 -2.40
C PRO A 360 30.50 -20.93 -2.26
N GLU A 361 31.16 -20.24 -1.32
CA GLU A 361 32.45 -20.70 -0.83
C GLU A 361 32.25 -22.13 -0.36
N ILE A 362 32.73 -23.07 -1.18
CA ILE A 362 32.96 -24.44 -0.77
C ILE A 362 34.12 -24.36 0.21
N THR A 363 33.82 -24.10 1.48
CA THR A 363 34.76 -24.40 2.56
C THR A 363 34.71 -25.91 2.78
N THR A 364 35.59 -26.60 2.06
CA THR A 364 36.17 -27.86 2.53
C THR A 364 37.08 -27.56 3.72
N GLU A 365 36.61 -27.81 4.94
CA GLU A 365 37.29 -28.56 6.01
C GLU A 365 36.40 -28.68 7.26
#